data_AF-S7J1X9-F1
#
_entry.id   AF-S7J1X9-F1
#
_cell.length_a   1.000
_cell.length_b   1.000
_cell.length_c   1.000
_cell.angle_alpha   90.00
_cell.angle_beta   90.00
_cell.angle_gamma   90.00
#
_symmetry.space_group_name_H-M   'P 1'
#
loop_
_entity.id
_entity.type
_entity.pdbx_description
1 polymer ?
#
loop_
_entity_poly.entity_id
_entity_poly.type
_entity_poly.pdbx_seq_one_letter_code
_entity_poly.pdbx_strand_id
1 'polypeptide(L)'
;MKAISSCEHPDVATAYVDYVSISSQIPVNKVEPAKKLVALLTSKPFMMAALKPASKEGVPQYLLAARRDVMQELAASDPNYQKLYRHLYRAKSWHVMTGTKDFAAWEAKVGPVIEKGLKNQ
;
A
#
# COMPACT_ATOMS: atom_id res chain seq x y z
N MET A 1 -13.15 20.94 13.50
CA MET A 1 -12.10 20.88 12.46
C MET A 1 -12.72 20.23 11.22
N LYS A 2 -12.80 20.92 10.08
CA LYS A 2 -13.41 20.37 8.85
C LYS A 2 -12.27 19.84 7.98
N ALA A 3 -12.30 18.56 7.61
CA ALA A 3 -11.29 17.98 6.73
C ALA A 3 -11.34 18.70 5.37
N ILE A 4 -10.24 19.35 4.99
CA ILE A 4 -10.07 19.88 3.64
C ILE A 4 -9.59 18.71 2.80
N SER A 5 -10.55 17.97 2.22
CA SER A 5 -10.26 16.96 1.20
C SER A 5 -10.73 17.49 -0.14
N SER A 6 -9.83 17.53 -1.12
CA SER A 6 -10.18 17.79 -2.53
C SER A 6 -10.72 16.54 -3.23
N CYS A 7 -10.93 15.45 -2.51
CA CYS A 7 -11.53 14.23 -3.04
C CYS A 7 -13.06 14.39 -3.04
N GLU A 8 -13.70 14.14 -4.19
CA GLU A 8 -15.17 14.15 -4.34
C GLU A 8 -15.86 13.09 -3.46
N HIS A 9 -15.08 12.18 -2.87
CA HIS A 9 -15.53 11.16 -1.92
C HIS A 9 -14.71 11.19 -0.64
N PRO A 10 -14.97 12.12 0.30
CA PRO A 10 -14.21 12.23 1.55
C PRO A 10 -14.29 10.98 2.44
N ASP A 11 -15.27 10.10 2.19
CA ASP A 11 -15.50 8.86 2.94
C ASP A 11 -14.81 7.62 2.32
N VAL A 12 -14.09 7.78 1.20
CA VAL A 12 -13.39 6.66 0.55
C VAL A 12 -11.96 6.58 1.06
N ALA A 13 -11.60 5.42 1.62
CA ALA A 13 -10.24 5.14 2.05
C ALA A 13 -9.32 5.18 0.81
N THR A 14 -8.47 6.19 0.74
CA THR A 14 -7.41 6.27 -0.28
C THR A 14 -6.20 5.51 0.21
N ALA A 15 -5.67 4.60 -0.61
CA ALA A 15 -4.53 3.77 -0.25
C ALA A 15 -3.38 3.93 -1.24
N TYR A 16 -2.18 4.06 -0.67
CA TYR A 16 -0.93 3.86 -1.38
C TYR A 16 -0.68 2.35 -1.53
N VAL A 17 -0.13 1.96 -2.67
CA VAL A 17 0.19 0.56 -2.97
C VAL A 17 1.65 0.48 -3.42
N ASP A 18 2.42 -0.31 -2.68
CA ASP A 18 3.80 -0.63 -3.03
C ASP A 18 3.82 -1.79 -4.03
N TYR A 19 4.27 -1.52 -5.26
CA TYR A 19 4.36 -2.52 -6.32
C TYR A 19 5.77 -3.10 -6.42
N VAL A 20 5.85 -4.40 -6.69
CA VAL A 20 7.09 -5.04 -7.16
C VAL A 20 7.05 -5.07 -8.68
N SER A 21 8.04 -4.47 -9.33
CA SER A 21 8.11 -4.38 -10.80
C SER A 21 9.43 -4.89 -11.34
N ILE A 22 9.41 -5.32 -12.60
CA ILE A 22 10.60 -5.76 -13.34
C ILE A 22 11.05 -4.60 -14.24
N SER A 23 12.33 -4.23 -14.15
CA SER A 23 12.90 -3.22 -15.04
C SER A 23 12.78 -3.65 -16.50
N SER A 24 12.36 -2.74 -17.37
CA SER A 24 12.31 -2.95 -18.82
C SER A 24 13.69 -3.12 -19.45
N GLN A 25 14.76 -2.78 -18.72
CA GLN A 25 16.15 -2.89 -19.18
C GLN A 25 16.84 -4.19 -18.74
N ILE A 26 16.12 -5.09 -18.08
CA ILE A 26 16.73 -6.35 -17.61
C ILE A 26 17.20 -7.19 -18.82
N PRO A 27 18.37 -7.85 -18.75
CA PRO A 27 18.82 -8.75 -19.81
C PRO A 27 17.77 -9.84 -20.13
N VAL A 28 17.60 -10.16 -21.42
CA VAL A 28 16.56 -11.11 -21.88
C VAL A 28 16.67 -12.47 -21.16
N ASN A 29 17.89 -12.96 -20.96
CA ASN A 29 18.16 -14.22 -20.25
C ASN A 29 17.86 -14.18 -18.74
N LYS A 30 17.48 -13.03 -18.18
CA LYS A 30 17.12 -12.84 -16.77
C LYS A 30 15.63 -12.54 -16.56
N VAL A 31 14.84 -12.39 -17.63
CA VAL A 31 13.40 -12.09 -17.54
C VAL A 31 12.64 -13.16 -16.76
N GLU A 32 12.83 -14.44 -17.09
CA GLU A 32 12.12 -15.54 -16.41
C GLU A 32 12.52 -15.70 -14.93
N PRO A 33 13.83 -15.69 -14.56
CA PRO A 33 14.23 -15.58 -13.16
C PRO A 33 13.60 -14.39 -12.42
N ALA A 34 13.53 -13.21 -13.04
CA ALA A 34 12.93 -12.03 -12.42
C ALA A 34 11.43 -12.20 -12.18
N LYS A 35 10.67 -12.77 -13.14
CA LYS A 35 9.25 -13.09 -12.94
C LYS A 35 9.04 -14.04 -11.76
N LYS A 36 9.88 -15.07 -11.63
CA LYS A 36 9.82 -16.01 -10.50
C LYS A 36 10.09 -15.29 -9.17
N LEU A 37 11.06 -14.39 -9.12
CA LEU A 37 11.35 -13.60 -7.92
C LEU A 37 10.18 -12.68 -7.55
N VAL A 38 9.60 -11.96 -8.51
CA VAL A 38 8.42 -11.11 -8.27
C VAL A 38 7.24 -11.94 -7.75
N ALA A 39 6.99 -13.10 -8.34
CA ALA A 39 5.93 -14.00 -7.88
C ALA A 39 6.19 -14.51 -6.44
N LEU A 40 7.45 -14.77 -6.08
CA LEU A 40 7.83 -15.17 -4.72
C LEU A 40 7.61 -14.03 -3.72
N LEU A 41 8.11 -12.82 -4.03
CA LEU A 41 8.00 -11.64 -3.17
C LEU A 41 6.55 -11.20 -2.93
N THR A 42 5.64 -11.53 -3.86
CA THR A 42 4.20 -11.26 -3.76
C THR A 42 3.39 -12.50 -3.37
N SER A 43 4.05 -13.61 -3.03
CA SER A 43 3.40 -14.85 -2.64
C SER A 43 2.80 -14.74 -1.23
N LYS A 44 1.72 -15.49 -0.99
CA LYS A 44 1.10 -15.58 0.34
C LYS A 44 2.11 -16.03 1.41
N PRO A 45 2.90 -17.10 1.23
CA PRO A 45 3.86 -17.54 2.26
C PRO A 45 4.87 -16.44 2.63
N PHE A 46 5.44 -15.75 1.64
CA PHE A 46 6.37 -14.66 1.88
C PHE A 46 5.72 -13.51 2.65
N MET A 47 4.53 -13.07 2.20
CA MET A 47 3.78 -12.00 2.86
C MET A 47 3.40 -12.36 4.30
N MET A 48 2.96 -13.60 4.56
CA MET A 48 2.64 -14.04 5.93
C MET A 48 3.89 -14.04 6.81
N ALA A 49 5.04 -14.48 6.30
CA ALA A 49 6.30 -14.49 7.04
C ALA A 49 6.80 -13.06 7.33
N ALA A 50 6.60 -12.12 6.42
CA ALA A 50 6.96 -10.72 6.64
C ALA A 50 6.02 -10.03 7.64
N LEU A 51 4.72 -10.28 7.57
CA LEU A 51 3.71 -9.51 8.31
C LEU A 51 3.37 -10.08 9.68
N LYS A 52 3.55 -11.38 9.89
CA LYS A 52 3.40 -11.99 11.22
C LYS A 52 4.65 -11.73 12.06
N PRO A 53 4.51 -11.51 13.37
CA PRO A 53 5.65 -11.42 14.25
C PRO A 53 6.38 -12.77 14.32
N ALA A 54 7.70 -12.73 14.48
CA ALA A 54 8.53 -13.93 14.58
C ALA A 54 8.29 -14.72 15.89
N SER A 55 7.79 -14.06 16.93
CA SER A 55 7.38 -14.67 18.20
C SER A 55 5.96 -14.25 18.59
N LYS A 56 5.37 -14.93 19.58
CA LYS A 56 4.00 -14.63 20.04
C LYS A 56 3.90 -13.32 20.80
N GLU A 57 5.00 -12.87 21.38
CA GLU A 57 5.15 -11.60 22.10
C GLU A 57 5.46 -10.44 21.16
N GLY A 58 5.83 -10.75 19.92
CA GLY A 58 6.13 -9.75 18.91
C GLY A 58 4.88 -9.03 18.42
N VAL A 59 5.05 -7.77 18.08
CA VAL A 59 3.98 -6.95 17.50
C VAL A 59 4.03 -7.10 15.98
N PRO A 60 2.90 -7.39 15.31
CA PRO A 60 2.85 -7.41 13.86
C PRO A 60 3.21 -6.04 13.25
N GLN A 61 3.70 -6.02 12.02
CA GLN A 61 4.05 -4.77 11.33
C GLN A 61 2.83 -3.86 11.04
N TYR A 62 1.63 -4.44 11.08
CA TYR A 62 0.35 -3.78 10.76
C TYR A 62 0.27 -3.14 9.36
N LEU A 63 1.13 -3.55 8.42
CA LEU A 63 1.01 -3.23 7.01
C LEU A 63 -0.14 -4.00 6.37
N LEU A 64 -0.80 -3.38 5.39
CA LEU A 64 -1.94 -3.95 4.69
C LEU A 64 -1.46 -4.73 3.46
N ALA A 65 -1.64 -6.05 3.45
CA ALA A 65 -1.32 -6.86 2.28
C ALA A 65 -2.36 -6.65 1.18
N ALA A 66 -1.94 -6.34 -0.04
CA ALA A 66 -2.84 -6.21 -1.20
C ALA A 66 -3.63 -7.51 -1.54
N ARG A 67 -3.15 -8.65 -1.03
CA ARG A 67 -3.77 -9.97 -1.20
C ARG A 67 -4.87 -10.22 -0.16
N ARG A 68 -6.10 -10.41 -0.63
CA ARG A 68 -7.26 -10.70 0.23
C ARG A 68 -7.07 -11.95 1.10
N ASP A 69 -6.49 -13.01 0.54
CA ASP A 69 -6.25 -14.28 1.25
C ASP A 69 -5.18 -14.16 2.35
N VAL A 70 -4.21 -13.28 2.18
CA VAL A 70 -3.24 -12.90 3.23
C VAL A 70 -3.94 -12.12 4.34
N MET A 71 -4.71 -11.08 3.97
CA MET A 71 -5.43 -10.27 4.95
C MET A 71 -6.47 -11.06 5.75
N GLN A 72 -7.14 -12.02 5.11
CA GLN A 72 -8.09 -12.91 5.79
C GLN A 72 -7.38 -13.78 6.84
N GLU A 73 -6.19 -14.28 6.53
CA GLU A 73 -5.42 -15.09 7.49
C GLU A 73 -4.87 -14.25 8.65
N LEU A 74 -4.35 -13.05 8.36
CA LEU A 74 -3.91 -12.11 9.39
C LEU A 74 -5.05 -11.72 10.33
N ALA A 75 -6.24 -11.46 9.78
CA ALA A 75 -7.46 -11.14 10.52
C ALA A 75 -7.96 -12.29 11.41
N ALA A 76 -7.63 -13.54 11.07
CA ALA A 76 -7.94 -14.69 11.92
C ALA A 76 -6.96 -14.80 13.11
N SER A 77 -5.73 -14.29 12.96
CA SER A 77 -4.69 -14.40 13.99
C SER A 77 -4.57 -13.20 14.93
N ASP A 78 -5.02 -12.01 14.53
CA ASP A 78 -4.83 -10.77 15.29
C ASP A 78 -6.09 -9.87 15.26
N PRO A 79 -6.58 -9.40 16.43
CA PRO A 79 -7.79 -8.57 16.51
C PRO A 79 -7.71 -7.22 15.78
N ASN A 80 -6.52 -6.61 15.67
CA ASN A 80 -6.35 -5.34 14.96
C ASN A 80 -6.42 -5.57 13.45
N TYR A 81 -5.79 -6.63 12.93
CA TYR A 81 -6.01 -7.05 11.55
C TYR A 81 -7.46 -7.44 11.27
N GLN A 82 -8.18 -8.00 12.25
CA GLN A 82 -9.60 -8.30 12.11
C GLN A 82 -10.43 -7.03 11.89
N LYS A 83 -10.17 -5.96 12.66
CA LYS A 83 -10.81 -4.65 12.47
C LYS A 83 -10.50 -4.09 11.08
N LEU A 84 -9.21 -4.06 10.72
CA LEU A 84 -8.75 -3.58 9.41
C LEU A 84 -9.44 -4.33 8.27
N TYR A 85 -9.47 -5.66 8.30
CA TYR A 85 -10.11 -6.48 7.27
C TYR A 85 -11.61 -6.19 7.12
N ARG A 86 -12.33 -6.02 8.23
CA ARG A 86 -13.78 -5.69 8.21
C ARG A 86 -14.05 -4.32 7.62
N HIS A 87 -13.31 -3.29 8.03
CA HIS A 87 -13.53 -1.93 7.56
C HIS A 87 -13.13 -1.75 6.11
N LEU A 88 -12.05 -2.41 5.72
CA LEU A 88 -11.40 -2.09 4.49
C LEU A 88 -11.72 -3.10 3.37
N TYR A 89 -11.53 -4.41 3.60
CA TYR A 89 -11.66 -5.41 2.54
C TYR A 89 -13.09 -5.90 2.33
N ARG A 90 -13.93 -5.88 3.38
CA ARG A 90 -15.35 -6.27 3.27
C ARG A 90 -16.20 -5.17 2.63
N ALA A 91 -15.89 -3.90 2.88
CA ALA A 91 -16.63 -2.76 2.34
C ALA A 91 -16.33 -2.45 0.86
N LYS A 92 -15.24 -3.00 0.30
CA LYS A 92 -14.75 -2.74 -1.07
C LYS A 92 -14.60 -1.25 -1.41
N SER A 93 -14.41 -0.40 -0.41
CA SER A 93 -14.43 1.06 -0.53
C SER A 93 -13.02 1.65 -0.58
N TRP A 94 -12.17 1.11 -1.46
CA TRP A 94 -10.79 1.59 -1.62
C TRP A 94 -10.66 2.32 -2.94
N HIS A 95 -10.17 3.55 -2.84
CA HIS A 95 -9.54 4.19 -3.97
C HIS A 95 -8.04 3.90 -3.88
N VAL A 96 -7.51 3.17 -4.85
CA VAL A 96 -6.05 3.01 -4.97
C VAL A 96 -5.52 4.29 -5.61
N MET A 97 -4.64 4.98 -4.90
CA MET A 97 -3.97 6.15 -5.46
C MET A 97 -3.05 5.69 -6.58
N THR A 98 -3.41 6.05 -7.81
CA THR A 98 -2.59 5.78 -8.99
C THR A 98 -1.67 6.96 -9.24
N GLY A 99 -0.42 6.66 -9.63
CA GLY A 99 0.52 7.71 -10.01
C GLY A 99 -0.01 8.53 -11.19
N THR A 100 0.21 9.85 -11.14
CA THR A 100 -0.08 10.74 -12.26
C THR A 100 1.15 10.81 -13.17
N LYS A 101 0.96 10.84 -14.49
CA LYS A 101 2.06 11.14 -15.42
C LYS A 101 2.65 12.49 -15.03
N ASP A 102 3.97 12.60 -14.97
CA ASP A 102 4.67 13.83 -14.61
C ASP A 102 4.48 14.29 -13.15
N PHE A 103 4.19 13.36 -12.22
CA PHE A 103 4.07 13.68 -10.78
C PHE A 103 5.22 14.54 -10.26
N ALA A 104 6.47 14.24 -10.62
CA ALA A 104 7.63 15.02 -10.18
C ALA A 104 7.59 16.49 -10.68
N ALA A 105 7.16 16.71 -11.93
CA ALA A 105 7.03 18.06 -12.47
C ALA A 105 5.87 18.83 -11.83
N TRP A 106 4.75 18.14 -11.57
CA TRP A 106 3.64 18.70 -10.82
C TRP A 106 4.05 19.04 -9.39
N GLU A 107 4.67 18.11 -8.66
CA GLU A 107 5.14 18.26 -7.29
C GLU A 107 6.10 19.45 -7.15
N ALA A 108 7.07 19.58 -8.06
CA ALA A 108 7.99 20.72 -8.09
C ALA A 108 7.28 22.07 -8.24
N LYS A 109 6.12 22.11 -8.91
CA LYS A 109 5.31 23.33 -9.08
C LYS A 109 4.46 23.63 -7.84
N VAL A 110 3.83 22.62 -7.23
CA VAL A 110 2.89 22.83 -6.11
C VAL A 110 3.56 22.88 -4.74
N GLY A 111 4.69 22.18 -4.54
CA GLY A 111 5.39 22.09 -3.25
C GLY A 111 5.68 23.45 -2.62
N PRO A 112 6.34 24.39 -3.34
CA PRO A 112 6.63 25.73 -2.79
C PRO A 112 5.39 26.53 -2.41
N VAL A 113 4.29 26.35 -3.15
CA VAL A 113 3.01 27.03 -2.88
C VAL A 113 2.38 26.51 -1.60
N ILE A 114 2.38 25.18 -1.41
CA ILE A 114 1.87 24.53 -0.19
C ILE A 114 2.70 24.96 1.02
N GLU A 115 4.03 24.90 0.92
CA GLU A 115 4.92 25.29 2.03
C GLU A 115 4.71 26.75 2.46
N LYS A 116 4.59 27.67 1.48
CA LYS A 116 4.31 29.08 1.76
C LYS A 116 2.93 29.26 2.40
N GLY A 117 1.92 28.52 1.93
CA GLY A 117 0.58 28.55 2.48
C GLY A 117 0.51 28.10 3.94
N LEU A 118 1.23 27.03 4.28
CA LEU A 118 1.27 26.47 5.64
C LEU A 118 2.06 27.33 6.64
N LYS A 119 3.11 28.04 6.18
CA LYS A 119 3.92 28.93 7.04
C LYS A 119 3.24 30.25 7.38
N ASN A 120 2.23 30.65 6.60
CA ASN A 120 1.50 31.91 6.78
C ASN A 120 0.12 31.70 7.45
N GLN A 121 -0.14 30.51 8.00
CA GLN A 121 -1.24 30.20 8.91
C GLN A 121 -0.72 30.19 10.36
#